data_AF-A0A0D3JUK0-F1
#
_entry.id   AF-A0A0D3JUK0-F1
#
_cell.length_a   1.000
_cell.length_b   1.000
_cell.length_c   1.000
_cell.angle_alpha   90.00
_cell.angle_beta   90.00
_cell.angle_gamma   90.00
#
_symmetry.space_group_name_H-M   'P 1'
#
loop_
_entity.id
_entity.type
_entity.pdbx_description
1 polymer ?
#
loop_
_entity_poly.entity_id
_entity_poly.type
_entity_poly.pdbx_seq_one_letter_code
_entity_poly.pdbx_strand_id
1 'polypeptide(L)'
;MATQHASLKRLRPPLSGFIVDGFNFCEADVRHYLLTHAHSDHTCGLHASFDLGTVYCSSVTARVLRATIGLPEKRITTIDVGQSIEVEGVQITALDAGHCPGSLMFLLEHLATGHTALHTGDMRASQPIREAVRVHVMPLSAGVEAHEAMGALLQRHGERYAAVVTFRPTGWAYSKSDEAGLPKPWVEGAGTTRMYGVPYSEHSSWEELQAFVAALRPRALVPTVNADTARDRERLQAAYAHAMDLAADKGRLDWHFRRRPSSAVGASSSSDIGGGGGTGGGG
;
A
#
# COMPACT_ATOMS: atom_id res chain seq x y z
N MET A 1 -0.92 -10.32 -1.89
CA MET A 1 -0.88 -11.27 -0.77
C MET A 1 0.13 -10.77 0.25
N ALA A 2 -0.34 -10.43 1.44
CA ALA A 2 0.53 -10.05 2.54
C ALA A 2 1.41 -11.22 2.99
N THR A 3 2.71 -10.96 3.20
CA THR A 3 3.66 -11.95 3.70
C THR A 3 3.29 -12.35 5.14
N GLN A 4 3.16 -13.65 5.39
CA GLN A 4 2.76 -14.21 6.68
C GLN A 4 3.97 -14.61 7.52
N HIS A 5 4.73 -13.62 7.99
CA HIS A 5 5.90 -13.84 8.83
C HIS A 5 5.77 -13.07 10.15
N ALA A 6 5.94 -13.77 11.29
CA ALA A 6 5.72 -13.21 12.63
C ALA A 6 6.48 -11.89 12.86
N SER A 7 7.76 -11.85 12.47
CA SER A 7 8.62 -10.66 12.64
C SER A 7 8.27 -9.46 11.75
N LEU A 8 7.37 -9.62 10.77
CA LEU A 8 6.84 -8.53 9.95
C LEU A 8 5.48 -8.05 10.45
N LYS A 9 4.68 -8.96 11.01
CA LYS A 9 3.35 -8.67 11.57
C LYS A 9 3.43 -8.03 12.94
N ARG A 10 4.45 -8.38 13.73
CA ARG A 10 4.70 -7.81 15.05
C ARG A 10 5.53 -6.54 14.94
N LEU A 11 5.07 -5.47 15.60
CA LEU A 11 5.82 -4.22 15.64
C LEU A 11 7.04 -4.36 16.57
N ARG A 12 8.12 -3.63 16.25
CA ARG A 12 9.37 -3.68 17.01
C ARG A 12 9.28 -2.81 18.27
N PRO A 13 10.10 -3.07 19.31
CA PRO A 13 10.19 -2.18 20.47
C PRO A 13 10.41 -0.72 20.04
N PRO A 14 9.74 0.25 20.69
CA PRO A 14 8.91 0.11 21.90
C PRO A 14 7.43 -0.29 21.65
N LEU A 15 7.05 -0.65 20.43
CA LEU A 15 5.67 -0.97 20.04
C LEU A 15 5.35 -2.48 20.09
N SER A 16 6.12 -3.28 20.82
CA SER A 16 6.09 -4.74 20.74
C SER A 16 4.83 -5.42 21.28
N GLY A 17 3.95 -4.67 21.97
CA GLY A 17 2.62 -5.13 22.40
C GLY A 17 1.58 -5.16 21.27
N PHE A 18 1.92 -4.65 20.08
CA PHE A 18 1.03 -4.55 18.92
C PHE A 18 1.42 -5.51 17.79
N ILE A 19 0.40 -6.16 17.22
CA ILE A 19 0.48 -6.91 15.97
C ILE A 19 -0.47 -6.27 14.95
N VAL A 20 -0.06 -6.21 13.68
CA VAL A 20 -0.89 -5.77 12.56
C VAL A 20 -1.16 -6.93 11.62
N ASP A 21 -2.44 -7.21 11.32
CA ASP A 21 -2.91 -8.24 10.37
C ASP A 21 -2.29 -9.64 10.61
N GLY A 22 -2.03 -9.98 11.86
CA GLY A 22 -1.24 -11.15 12.26
C GLY A 22 -1.96 -12.08 13.23
N PHE A 23 -3.21 -12.46 12.93
CA PHE A 23 -4.02 -13.28 13.84
C PHE A 23 -3.56 -14.73 13.99
N ASN A 24 -2.70 -15.21 13.09
CA ASN A 24 -2.01 -16.50 13.23
C ASN A 24 -0.87 -16.48 14.26
N PHE A 25 -0.49 -15.31 14.77
CA PHE A 25 0.68 -15.16 15.64
C PHE A 25 0.24 -14.89 17.07
N CYS A 26 0.52 -15.85 17.94
CA CYS A 26 0.07 -15.92 19.31
C CYS A 26 1.27 -15.81 20.25
N GLU A 27 1.74 -14.58 20.49
CA GLU A 27 2.79 -14.33 21.48
C GLU A 27 2.15 -13.92 22.82
N ALA A 28 2.71 -14.41 23.93
CA ALA A 28 2.08 -14.31 25.25
C ALA A 28 1.91 -12.86 25.75
N ASP A 29 2.75 -11.96 25.26
CA ASP A 29 2.81 -10.53 25.62
C ASP A 29 2.05 -9.62 24.63
N VAL A 30 1.41 -10.17 23.60
CA VAL A 30 0.61 -9.40 22.65
C VAL A 30 -0.87 -9.49 23.01
N ARG A 31 -1.51 -8.33 23.21
CA ARG A 31 -2.95 -8.20 23.50
C ARG A 31 -3.66 -7.24 22.54
N HIS A 32 -2.94 -6.61 21.62
CA HIS A 32 -3.47 -5.58 20.74
C HIS A 32 -3.24 -5.94 19.27
N TYR A 33 -4.33 -6.17 18.56
CA TYR A 33 -4.33 -6.58 17.16
C TYR A 33 -4.95 -5.47 16.30
N LEU A 34 -4.14 -4.80 15.50
CA LEU A 34 -4.62 -3.83 14.52
C LEU A 34 -5.00 -4.57 13.23
N LEU A 35 -6.22 -4.36 12.73
CA LEU A 35 -6.65 -4.87 11.42
C LEU A 35 -6.80 -3.73 10.45
N THR A 36 -6.00 -3.75 9.38
CA THR A 36 -6.00 -2.70 8.37
C THR A 36 -7.27 -2.75 7.52
N HIS A 37 -7.71 -3.93 7.09
CA HIS A 37 -8.91 -4.13 6.27
C HIS A 37 -9.37 -5.60 6.23
N ALA A 38 -10.55 -5.84 5.64
CA ALA A 38 -11.21 -7.16 5.65
C ALA A 38 -10.92 -8.03 4.40
N HIS A 39 -9.66 -8.11 3.96
CA HIS A 39 -9.24 -9.14 2.99
C HIS A 39 -8.78 -10.41 3.70
N SER A 40 -8.99 -11.55 3.03
CA SER A 40 -8.83 -12.88 3.65
C SER A 40 -7.40 -13.20 4.06
N ASP A 41 -6.40 -12.66 3.36
CA ASP A 41 -4.99 -12.79 3.69
C ASP A 41 -4.52 -11.87 4.83
N HIS A 42 -5.35 -10.90 5.23
CA HIS A 42 -5.14 -10.05 6.41
C HIS A 42 -5.93 -10.56 7.62
N THR A 43 -7.08 -11.21 7.40
CA THR A 43 -7.88 -11.84 8.47
C THR A 43 -7.52 -13.30 8.71
N CYS A 44 -6.48 -13.83 8.07
CA CYS A 44 -6.09 -15.23 8.25
C CYS A 44 -5.73 -15.52 9.72
N GLY A 45 -6.37 -16.55 10.29
CA GLY A 45 -6.27 -16.89 11.71
C GLY A 45 -7.33 -16.24 12.59
N LEU A 46 -8.10 -15.28 12.09
CA LEU A 46 -9.22 -14.70 12.82
C LEU A 46 -10.47 -15.59 12.70
N HIS A 47 -11.09 -15.91 13.83
CA HIS A 47 -12.29 -16.75 13.91
C HIS A 47 -13.26 -16.24 14.99
N ALA A 48 -14.51 -16.73 14.99
CA ALA A 48 -15.56 -16.27 15.91
C ALA A 48 -15.17 -16.37 17.40
N SER A 49 -14.38 -17.38 17.77
CA SER A 49 -13.92 -17.62 19.14
C SER A 49 -12.55 -17.02 19.46
N PHE A 50 -12.03 -16.09 18.65
CA PHE A 50 -10.75 -15.44 18.90
C PHE A 50 -10.72 -14.77 20.29
N ASP A 51 -9.71 -15.12 21.10
CA ASP A 51 -9.56 -14.72 22.51
C ASP A 51 -8.10 -14.43 22.90
N LEU A 52 -7.34 -13.85 21.98
CA LEU A 52 -5.94 -13.50 22.28
C LEU A 52 -5.78 -12.03 22.67
N GLY A 53 -6.72 -11.17 22.28
CA GLY A 53 -6.68 -9.75 22.57
C GLY A 53 -7.83 -8.98 21.94
N THR A 54 -7.68 -7.65 21.92
CA THR A 54 -8.61 -6.70 21.29
C THR A 54 -8.22 -6.48 19.83
N VAL A 55 -9.22 -6.50 18.95
CA VAL A 55 -9.07 -6.17 17.53
C VAL A 55 -9.46 -4.72 17.30
N TYR A 56 -8.56 -3.91 16.76
CA TYR A 56 -8.79 -2.51 16.42
C TYR A 56 -8.93 -2.34 14.91
N CYS A 57 -10.04 -1.77 14.44
CA CYS A 57 -10.31 -1.59 13.01
C CYS A 57 -11.34 -0.50 12.73
N SER A 58 -11.61 -0.17 11.47
CA SER A 58 -12.70 0.76 11.13
C SER A 58 -14.08 0.19 11.44
N SER A 59 -15.08 1.05 11.61
CA SER A 59 -16.48 0.64 11.77
C SER A 59 -17.02 -0.14 10.56
N VAL A 60 -16.52 0.16 9.36
CA VAL A 60 -16.82 -0.61 8.13
C VAL A 60 -16.26 -2.03 8.23
N THR A 61 -14.97 -2.17 8.57
CA THR A 61 -14.32 -3.48 8.74
C THR A 61 -14.99 -4.28 9.85
N ALA A 62 -15.34 -3.65 10.99
CA ALA A 62 -16.06 -4.30 12.08
C ALA A 62 -17.40 -4.91 11.63
N ARG A 63 -18.17 -4.20 10.80
CA ARG A 63 -19.43 -4.73 10.24
C ARG A 63 -19.18 -5.94 9.35
N VAL A 64 -18.15 -5.91 8.51
CA VAL A 64 -17.76 -7.06 7.67
C VAL A 64 -17.40 -8.26 8.55
N LEU A 65 -16.50 -8.08 9.53
CA LEU A 65 -16.07 -9.15 10.44
C LEU A 65 -17.25 -9.81 11.19
N ARG A 66 -18.22 -9.00 11.64
CA ARG A 66 -19.42 -9.51 12.31
C ARG A 66 -20.30 -10.32 11.36
N ALA A 67 -20.44 -9.87 10.12
CA ALA A 67 -21.29 -10.52 9.13
C ALA A 67 -20.66 -11.79 8.53
N THR A 68 -19.34 -11.82 8.38
CA THR A 68 -18.64 -12.92 7.67
C THR A 68 -17.96 -13.91 8.60
N ILE A 69 -17.30 -13.43 9.67
CA ILE A 69 -16.55 -14.26 10.62
C ILE A 69 -17.35 -14.54 11.89
N GLY A 70 -18.30 -13.66 12.24
CA GLY A 70 -19.08 -13.78 13.49
C GLY A 70 -18.28 -13.36 14.73
N LEU A 71 -17.27 -12.50 14.57
CA LEU A 71 -16.47 -12.01 15.69
C LEU A 71 -17.34 -11.20 16.67
N PRO A 72 -17.34 -11.51 17.98
CA PRO A 72 -18.15 -10.79 18.96
C PRO A 72 -17.77 -9.32 19.07
N GLU A 73 -18.76 -8.45 19.21
CA GLU A 73 -18.56 -6.99 19.30
C GLU A 73 -17.63 -6.58 20.45
N LYS A 74 -17.70 -7.29 21.59
CA LYS A 74 -16.80 -7.08 22.74
C LYS A 74 -15.30 -7.29 22.44
N ARG A 75 -14.96 -7.94 21.32
CA ARG A 75 -13.57 -8.15 20.88
C ARG A 75 -13.07 -7.03 19.99
N ILE A 76 -13.96 -6.14 19.55
CA ILE A 76 -13.67 -5.12 18.54
C ILE A 76 -13.70 -3.75 19.20
N THR A 77 -12.66 -2.97 18.98
CA THR A 77 -12.65 -1.53 19.24
C THR A 77 -12.52 -0.81 17.91
N THR A 78 -13.48 0.07 17.61
CA THR A 78 -13.47 0.78 16.33
C THR A 78 -12.65 2.06 16.40
N ILE A 79 -11.87 2.33 15.35
CA ILE A 79 -11.15 3.57 15.11
C ILE A 79 -11.34 3.95 13.64
N ASP A 80 -12.09 5.03 13.38
CA ASP A 80 -12.36 5.51 12.02
C ASP A 80 -11.35 6.59 11.59
N VAL A 81 -11.31 6.87 10.30
CA VAL A 81 -10.35 7.82 9.69
C VAL A 81 -10.36 9.16 10.42
N GLY A 82 -9.17 9.63 10.79
CA GLY A 82 -8.95 10.89 11.52
C GLY A 82 -9.12 10.78 13.03
N GLN A 83 -9.51 9.62 13.56
CA GLN A 83 -9.58 9.38 14.99
C GLN A 83 -8.25 8.86 15.53
N SER A 84 -8.02 9.14 16.82
CA SER A 84 -6.89 8.63 17.59
C SER A 84 -7.37 8.00 18.90
N ILE A 85 -6.72 6.92 19.32
CA ILE A 85 -6.89 6.29 20.63
C ILE A 85 -5.55 6.13 21.32
N GLU A 86 -5.54 6.08 22.64
CA GLU A 86 -4.35 5.75 23.42
C GLU A 86 -4.48 4.35 24.00
N VAL A 87 -3.45 3.51 23.80
CA VAL A 87 -3.38 2.15 24.32
C VAL A 87 -1.97 1.94 24.88
N GLU A 88 -1.88 1.71 26.19
CA GLU A 88 -0.60 1.42 26.89
C GLU A 88 0.53 2.43 26.58
N GLY A 89 0.21 3.73 26.58
CA GLY A 89 1.19 4.79 26.31
C GLY A 89 1.58 4.94 24.83
N VAL A 90 0.84 4.29 23.92
CA VAL A 90 0.96 4.46 22.47
C VAL A 90 -0.30 5.15 21.94
N GLN A 91 -0.12 6.29 21.30
CA GLN A 91 -1.18 6.93 20.51
C GLN A 91 -1.25 6.26 19.14
N ILE A 92 -2.46 5.84 18.75
CA ILE A 92 -2.75 5.16 17.49
C ILE A 92 -3.73 6.03 16.73
N THR A 93 -3.34 6.50 15.55
CA THR A 93 -4.15 7.34 14.68
C THR A 93 -4.49 6.60 13.39
N ALA A 94 -5.77 6.56 13.02
CA ALA A 94 -6.25 5.94 11.80
C ALA A 94 -6.26 6.92 10.63
N LEU A 95 -5.67 6.52 9.51
CA LEU A 95 -5.62 7.29 8.26
C LEU A 95 -6.28 6.47 7.13
N ASP A 96 -6.91 7.14 6.16
CA ASP A 96 -7.48 6.45 4.99
C ASP A 96 -6.35 5.83 4.14
N ALA A 97 -6.43 4.52 3.87
CA ALA A 97 -5.44 3.84 3.04
C ALA A 97 -5.73 3.95 1.53
N GLY A 98 -6.92 4.42 1.14
CA GLY A 98 -7.29 4.56 -0.27
C GLY A 98 -7.43 3.22 -1.01
N HIS A 99 -7.48 2.09 -0.30
CA HIS A 99 -7.53 0.74 -0.86
C HIS A 99 -8.97 0.30 -1.08
N CYS A 100 -9.57 -0.40 -0.11
CA CYS A 100 -10.98 -0.82 -0.15
C CYS A 100 -11.83 -0.11 0.93
N PRO A 101 -13.17 -0.19 0.90
CA PRO A 101 -14.02 0.42 1.93
C PRO A 101 -13.63 -0.04 3.34
N GLY A 102 -13.30 0.91 4.22
CA GLY A 102 -12.90 0.63 5.59
C GLY A 102 -11.41 0.33 5.79
N SER A 103 -10.59 0.40 4.72
CA SER A 103 -9.14 0.23 4.81
C SER A 103 -8.45 1.39 5.54
N LEU A 104 -7.54 1.05 6.45
CA LEU A 104 -6.82 2.00 7.29
C LEU A 104 -5.30 1.80 7.19
N MET A 105 -4.58 2.93 7.22
CA MET A 105 -3.21 2.98 7.73
C MET A 105 -3.25 3.33 9.22
N PHE A 106 -2.25 2.87 9.98
CA PHE A 106 -2.09 3.20 11.40
C PHE A 106 -0.79 3.96 11.62
N LEU A 107 -0.89 5.18 12.14
CA LEU A 107 0.24 5.91 12.70
C LEU A 107 0.29 5.63 14.21
N LEU A 108 1.37 5.02 14.67
CA LEU A 108 1.62 4.72 16.07
C LEU A 108 2.72 5.65 16.60
N GLU A 109 2.49 6.27 17.74
CA GLU A 109 3.45 7.11 18.44
C GLU A 109 3.57 6.66 19.90
N HIS A 110 4.76 6.20 20.29
CA HIS A 110 5.05 5.88 21.68
C HIS A 110 5.34 7.15 22.47
N LEU A 111 4.41 7.54 23.34
CA LEU A 111 4.36 8.88 23.95
C LEU A 111 5.58 9.19 24.83
N ALA A 112 6.16 8.18 25.48
CA ALA A 112 7.32 8.38 26.36
C ALA A 112 8.65 8.55 25.61
N THR A 113 8.78 7.98 24.41
CA THR A 113 10.06 8.01 23.65
C THR A 113 9.98 8.86 22.38
N GLY A 114 8.78 9.25 21.94
CA GLY A 114 8.54 9.86 20.65
C GLY A 114 8.81 8.93 19.47
N HIS A 115 8.90 7.61 19.69
CA HIS A 115 9.11 6.65 18.60
C HIS A 115 7.83 6.53 17.77
N THR A 116 7.94 6.79 16.47
CA THR A 116 6.81 6.74 15.53
C THR A 116 6.97 5.61 14.51
N ALA A 117 5.87 4.93 14.19
CA ALA A 117 5.78 3.98 13.09
C ALA A 117 4.49 4.19 12.30
N LEU A 118 4.57 4.15 10.96
CA LEU A 118 3.42 4.15 10.08
C LEU A 118 3.30 2.77 9.43
N HIS A 119 2.19 2.07 9.70
CA HIS A 119 1.83 0.83 9.01
C HIS A 119 0.76 1.13 7.97
N THR A 120 1.09 0.96 6.69
CA THR A 120 0.21 1.35 5.58
C THR A 120 -0.93 0.35 5.32
N GLY A 121 -0.78 -0.90 5.77
CA GLY A 121 -1.61 -1.98 5.23
C GLY A 121 -1.46 -2.06 3.71
N ASP A 122 -2.52 -2.48 3.05
CA ASP A 122 -2.65 -2.32 1.60
C ASP A 122 -3.18 -0.91 1.33
N MET A 123 -2.47 -0.17 0.46
CA MET A 123 -2.78 1.24 0.19
C MET A 123 -2.61 1.64 -1.28
N ARG A 124 -3.34 2.68 -1.66
CA ARG A 124 -3.10 3.48 -2.87
C ARG A 124 -2.80 4.93 -2.47
N ALA A 125 -1.58 5.40 -2.77
CA ALA A 125 -1.12 6.71 -2.30
C ALA A 125 -1.84 7.89 -2.96
N SER A 126 -2.34 7.72 -4.18
CA SER A 126 -3.12 8.72 -4.90
C SER A 126 -4.59 8.69 -4.47
N GLN A 127 -5.27 9.85 -4.54
CA GLN A 127 -6.68 9.94 -4.17
C GLN A 127 -7.53 9.00 -5.04
N PRO A 128 -8.35 8.12 -4.45
CA PRO A 128 -9.30 7.35 -5.21
C PRO A 128 -10.39 8.26 -5.79
N ILE A 129 -10.79 8.05 -7.05
CA ILE A 129 -12.00 8.63 -7.62
C ILE A 129 -13.18 7.96 -6.92
N ARG A 130 -13.82 8.65 -5.97
CA ARG A 130 -14.96 8.14 -5.21
C ARG A 130 -16.25 8.84 -5.66
N GLU A 131 -16.73 8.50 -6.85
CA GLU A 131 -18.10 8.81 -7.26
C GLU A 131 -18.99 7.58 -7.07
N ALA A 132 -20.18 7.79 -6.49
CA ALA A 132 -21.12 6.70 -6.24
C ALA A 132 -21.79 6.27 -7.56
N VAL A 133 -21.44 5.07 -8.04
CA VAL A 133 -22.07 4.45 -9.21
C VAL A 133 -22.90 3.24 -8.77
N ARG A 134 -24.12 3.12 -9.29
CA ARG A 134 -24.94 1.91 -9.12
C ARG A 134 -24.44 0.83 -10.08
N VAL A 135 -23.79 -0.20 -9.55
CA VAL A 135 -23.25 -1.32 -10.32
C VAL A 135 -23.92 -2.62 -9.86
N HIS A 136 -24.33 -3.47 -10.80
CA HIS A 136 -24.74 -4.84 -10.49
C HIS A 136 -23.48 -5.70 -10.35
N VAL A 137 -23.25 -6.24 -9.15
CA VAL A 137 -22.08 -7.11 -8.87
C VAL A 137 -22.45 -8.56 -9.15
N MET A 138 -21.64 -9.25 -9.94
CA MET A 138 -21.73 -10.69 -10.14
C MET A 138 -20.52 -11.39 -9.51
N PRO A 139 -20.64 -12.65 -9.06
CA PRO A 139 -19.50 -13.42 -8.60
C PRO A 139 -18.42 -13.45 -9.67
N LEU A 140 -17.16 -13.24 -9.26
CA LEU A 140 -15.98 -13.37 -10.12
C LEU A 140 -15.80 -14.86 -10.46
N SER A 141 -16.47 -15.36 -11.49
CA SER A 141 -16.01 -16.56 -12.19
C SER A 141 -14.95 -16.15 -13.21
N ALA A 142 -13.86 -16.90 -13.27
CA ALA A 142 -12.86 -16.79 -14.32
C ALA A 142 -13.15 -17.85 -15.37
N GLY A 143 -13.10 -17.50 -16.65
CA GLY A 143 -13.27 -18.47 -17.73
C GLY A 143 -14.71 -18.54 -18.28
N VAL A 144 -15.02 -19.65 -18.95
CA VAL A 144 -16.23 -19.83 -19.77
C VAL A 144 -17.51 -19.70 -18.94
N GLU A 145 -17.46 -20.11 -17.68
CA GLU A 145 -18.57 -20.00 -16.72
C GLU A 145 -19.06 -18.56 -16.54
N ALA A 146 -18.19 -17.56 -16.72
CA ALA A 146 -18.58 -16.15 -16.66
C ALA A 146 -19.45 -15.75 -17.86
N HIS A 147 -19.11 -16.25 -19.05
CA HIS A 147 -19.91 -16.04 -20.26
C HIS A 147 -21.23 -16.81 -20.21
N GLU A 148 -21.26 -18.00 -19.60
CA GLU A 148 -22.51 -18.73 -19.33
C GLU A 148 -23.43 -17.95 -18.39
N ALA A 149 -22.90 -17.38 -17.31
CA ALA A 149 -23.66 -16.53 -16.39
C ALA A 149 -24.20 -15.26 -17.07
N MET A 150 -23.41 -14.64 -17.95
CA MET A 150 -23.84 -13.50 -18.77
C MET A 150 -24.96 -13.90 -19.75
N GLY A 151 -24.86 -15.06 -20.39
CA GLY A 151 -25.90 -15.61 -21.26
C GLY A 151 -27.20 -15.88 -20.50
N ALA A 152 -27.10 -16.47 -19.30
CA ALA A 152 -28.25 -16.71 -18.44
C ALA A 152 -28.90 -15.39 -17.98
N LEU A 153 -28.12 -14.35 -17.70
CA LEU A 153 -28.64 -13.01 -17.38
C LEU A 153 -29.41 -12.42 -18.56
N LEU A 154 -28.86 -12.53 -19.77
CA LEU A 154 -29.51 -12.07 -21.00
C LEU A 154 -30.86 -12.75 -21.20
N GLN A 155 -30.90 -14.09 -21.08
CA GLN A 155 -32.13 -14.89 -21.19
C GLN A 155 -33.19 -14.49 -20.17
N ARG A 156 -32.81 -14.23 -18.90
CA ARG A 156 -33.75 -13.79 -17.85
C ARG A 156 -34.43 -12.47 -18.16
N HIS A 157 -33.80 -11.62 -18.97
CA HIS A 157 -34.36 -10.33 -19.38
C HIS A 157 -35.04 -10.37 -20.75
N GLY A 158 -35.15 -11.54 -21.38
CA GLY A 158 -35.80 -11.74 -22.67
C GLY A 158 -35.19 -10.87 -23.76
N GLU A 159 -36.03 -10.32 -24.63
CA GLU A 159 -35.60 -9.48 -25.77
C GLU A 159 -35.27 -8.03 -25.37
N ARG A 160 -35.34 -7.69 -24.08
CA ARG A 160 -35.09 -6.32 -23.60
C ARG A 160 -33.67 -5.86 -23.88
N TYR A 161 -32.71 -6.79 -23.88
CA TYR A 161 -31.31 -6.49 -24.14
C TYR A 161 -30.79 -7.43 -25.23
N ALA A 162 -30.00 -6.90 -26.16
CA ALA A 162 -29.38 -7.67 -27.24
C ALA A 162 -28.01 -8.25 -26.85
N ALA A 163 -27.39 -7.73 -25.79
CA ALA A 163 -26.09 -8.17 -25.32
C ALA A 163 -25.86 -7.82 -23.86
N VAL A 164 -24.91 -8.52 -23.23
CA VAL A 164 -24.36 -8.20 -21.91
C VAL A 164 -22.90 -7.80 -22.07
N VAL A 165 -22.53 -6.69 -21.45
CA VAL A 165 -21.13 -6.22 -21.35
C VAL A 165 -20.72 -6.25 -19.89
N THR A 166 -19.59 -6.90 -19.60
CA THR A 166 -18.99 -6.96 -18.26
C THR A 166 -17.61 -6.33 -18.24
N PHE A 167 -17.27 -5.73 -17.11
CA PHE A 167 -15.94 -5.24 -16.81
C PHE A 167 -15.35 -6.14 -15.72
N ARG A 168 -14.21 -6.77 -16.01
CA ARG A 168 -13.44 -7.56 -15.06
C ARG A 168 -12.32 -6.67 -14.52
N PRO A 169 -12.50 -6.02 -13.36
CA PRO A 169 -11.42 -5.29 -12.72
C PRO A 169 -10.31 -6.30 -12.37
N THR A 170 -9.09 -5.96 -12.75
CA THR A 170 -7.88 -6.71 -12.44
C THR A 170 -6.81 -5.70 -12.03
N GLY A 171 -5.82 -6.12 -11.23
CA GLY A 171 -4.78 -5.20 -10.77
C GLY A 171 -3.96 -4.64 -11.94
N TRP A 172 -3.04 -5.45 -12.45
CA TRP A 172 -2.18 -5.07 -13.59
C TRP A 172 -2.66 -5.85 -14.82
N ALA A 173 -3.57 -5.22 -15.58
CA ALA A 173 -4.30 -5.86 -16.67
C ALA A 173 -3.63 -5.75 -18.05
N TYR A 174 -2.81 -4.72 -18.25
CA TYR A 174 -2.23 -4.43 -19.55
C TYR A 174 -1.02 -5.31 -19.82
N SER A 175 -1.09 -6.01 -20.95
CA SER A 175 0.05 -6.69 -21.56
C SER A 175 0.89 -5.70 -22.37
N LYS A 176 2.13 -6.07 -22.70
CA LYS A 176 2.97 -5.27 -23.64
C LYS A 176 2.30 -5.03 -25.00
N SER A 177 1.31 -5.84 -25.37
CA SER A 177 0.52 -5.67 -26.60
C SER A 177 -0.61 -4.64 -26.50
N ASP A 178 -0.93 -4.14 -25.30
CA ASP A 178 -2.00 -3.15 -25.07
C ASP A 178 -1.47 -1.70 -25.07
N GLU A 179 -0.15 -1.49 -25.13
CA GLU A 179 0.47 -0.16 -25.16
C GLU A 179 0.10 0.69 -26.40
N ALA A 180 -0.60 0.11 -27.37
CA ALA A 180 -0.94 0.74 -28.65
C ALA A 180 -2.46 0.94 -28.91
N GLY A 181 -3.38 0.63 -27.98
CA GLY A 181 -4.82 0.78 -28.24
C GLY A 181 -5.78 0.46 -27.08
N LEU A 182 -7.09 0.53 -27.36
CA LEU A 182 -8.15 0.15 -26.40
C LEU A 182 -8.09 -1.37 -26.10
N PRO A 183 -8.34 -1.81 -24.84
CA PRO A 183 -8.31 -3.22 -24.48
C PRO A 183 -9.32 -4.02 -25.31
N LYS A 184 -8.86 -5.11 -25.92
CA LYS A 184 -9.71 -6.01 -26.71
C LYS A 184 -10.56 -6.86 -25.76
N PRO A 185 -11.90 -6.87 -25.89
CA PRO A 185 -12.74 -7.69 -25.04
C PRO A 185 -12.65 -9.17 -25.42
N TRP A 186 -12.85 -10.04 -24.44
CA TRP A 186 -13.21 -11.44 -24.70
C TRP A 186 -14.68 -11.50 -25.12
N VAL A 187 -14.96 -12.10 -26.29
CA VAL A 187 -16.28 -12.14 -26.89
C VAL A 187 -16.71 -13.58 -27.11
N GLU A 188 -17.94 -13.91 -26.68
CA GLU A 188 -18.55 -15.24 -26.87
C GLU A 188 -20.02 -15.10 -27.33
N GLY A 189 -20.65 -16.23 -27.68
CA GLY A 189 -22.09 -16.30 -27.99
C GLY A 189 -22.47 -15.43 -29.19
N ALA A 190 -21.69 -15.51 -30.28
CA ALA A 190 -21.86 -14.70 -31.49
C ALA A 190 -21.87 -13.17 -31.23
N GLY A 191 -21.21 -12.72 -30.16
CA GLY A 191 -21.13 -11.30 -29.81
C GLY A 191 -22.20 -10.83 -28.83
N THR A 192 -23.06 -11.71 -28.32
CA THR A 192 -24.05 -11.35 -27.30
C THR A 192 -23.42 -11.16 -25.91
N THR A 193 -22.21 -11.66 -25.69
CA THR A 193 -21.48 -11.48 -24.43
C THR A 193 -20.09 -10.91 -24.70
N ARG A 194 -19.73 -9.83 -24.00
CA ARG A 194 -18.43 -9.14 -24.11
C ARG A 194 -17.86 -8.85 -22.73
N MET A 195 -16.61 -9.22 -22.48
CA MET A 195 -15.92 -8.98 -21.21
C MET A 195 -14.65 -8.17 -21.44
N TYR A 196 -14.53 -7.01 -20.78
CA TYR A 196 -13.33 -6.19 -20.80
C TYR A 196 -12.50 -6.40 -19.53
N GLY A 197 -11.22 -6.71 -19.69
CA GLY A 197 -10.27 -6.57 -18.59
C GLY A 197 -9.99 -5.09 -18.33
N VAL A 198 -10.22 -4.63 -17.11
CA VAL A 198 -9.97 -3.23 -16.72
C VAL A 198 -8.86 -3.21 -15.67
N PRO A 199 -7.77 -2.43 -15.87
CA PRO A 199 -6.74 -2.24 -14.85
C PRO A 199 -7.26 -1.27 -13.80
N TYR A 200 -7.96 -1.83 -12.83
CA TYR A 200 -8.48 -1.11 -11.68
C TYR A 200 -7.68 -1.61 -10.46
N SER A 201 -6.52 -0.99 -10.24
CA SER A 201 -5.68 -1.30 -9.09
C SER A 201 -6.12 -0.46 -7.89
N GLU A 202 -6.38 -1.12 -6.76
CA GLU A 202 -6.50 -0.49 -5.45
C GLU A 202 -5.16 -0.49 -4.68
N HIS A 203 -4.06 -0.82 -5.37
CA HIS A 203 -2.70 -0.72 -4.86
C HIS A 203 -1.93 0.34 -5.63
N SER A 204 -1.00 0.98 -4.92
CA SER A 204 -0.12 2.00 -5.48
C SER A 204 0.75 1.47 -6.63
N SER A 205 0.94 2.29 -7.67
CA SER A 205 1.99 2.07 -8.66
C SER A 205 3.39 2.25 -8.07
N TRP A 206 4.41 1.87 -8.83
CA TRP A 206 5.80 2.09 -8.44
C TRP A 206 6.08 3.58 -8.22
N GLU A 207 5.64 4.44 -9.14
CA GLU A 207 5.83 5.89 -9.07
C GLU A 207 5.07 6.50 -7.88
N GLU A 208 3.84 6.04 -7.62
CA GLU A 208 3.03 6.47 -6.48
C GLU A 208 3.73 6.10 -5.15
N LEU A 209 4.28 4.88 -5.04
CA LEU A 209 5.05 4.46 -3.86
C LEU A 209 6.36 5.24 -3.70
N GLN A 210 7.11 5.46 -4.79
CA GLN A 210 8.33 6.26 -4.74
C GLN A 210 8.05 7.68 -4.24
N ALA A 211 7.01 8.32 -4.77
CA ALA A 211 6.59 9.65 -4.34
C ALA A 211 6.17 9.66 -2.86
N PHE A 212 5.39 8.67 -2.42
CA PHE A 212 4.96 8.53 -1.02
C PHE A 212 6.15 8.36 -0.07
N VAL A 213 7.09 7.45 -0.38
CA VAL A 213 8.29 7.23 0.45
C VAL A 213 9.18 8.47 0.45
N ALA A 214 9.35 9.15 -0.68
CA ALA A 214 10.13 10.38 -0.78
C ALA A 214 9.51 11.54 0.01
N ALA A 215 8.18 11.60 0.13
CA ALA A 215 7.49 12.59 0.95
C ALA A 215 7.67 12.29 2.45
N LEU A 216 7.56 11.02 2.86
CA LEU A 216 7.68 10.61 4.26
C LEU A 216 9.14 10.61 4.77
N ARG A 217 10.09 10.28 3.90
CA ARG A 217 11.52 10.11 4.20
C ARG A 217 11.79 9.26 5.44
N PRO A 218 11.27 8.01 5.50
CA PRO A 218 11.39 7.20 6.71
C PRO A 218 12.85 6.84 6.98
N ARG A 219 13.18 6.67 8.26
CA ARG A 219 14.52 6.21 8.71
C ARG A 219 14.72 4.70 8.56
N ALA A 220 13.62 3.95 8.53
CA ALA A 220 13.61 2.52 8.32
C ALA A 220 12.36 2.14 7.50
N LEU A 221 12.49 1.15 6.64
CA LEU A 221 11.41 0.63 5.82
C LEU A 221 11.32 -0.88 6.04
N VAL A 222 10.12 -1.39 6.32
CA VAL A 222 9.86 -2.82 6.52
C VAL A 222 8.82 -3.24 5.48
N PRO A 223 9.21 -3.99 4.43
CA PRO A 223 8.26 -4.42 3.41
C PRO A 223 7.38 -5.55 3.97
N THR A 224 6.08 -5.50 3.64
CA THR A 224 5.05 -6.45 4.11
C THR A 224 4.50 -7.34 3.00
N VAL A 225 4.89 -7.10 1.75
CA VAL A 225 4.48 -7.86 0.56
C VAL A 225 5.72 -8.22 -0.24
N ASN A 226 5.76 -9.45 -0.79
CA ASN A 226 6.92 -10.01 -1.50
C ASN A 226 8.20 -9.99 -0.65
N ALA A 227 8.07 -10.24 0.66
CA ALA A 227 9.10 -10.04 1.67
C ALA A 227 9.45 -11.32 2.43
N ASP A 228 9.22 -12.48 1.81
CA ASP A 228 9.28 -13.79 2.47
C ASP A 228 10.69 -14.13 2.96
N THR A 229 11.72 -13.84 2.15
CA THR A 229 13.12 -14.10 2.51
C THR A 229 13.87 -12.84 2.94
N ALA A 230 14.99 -12.99 3.65
CA ALA A 230 15.87 -11.87 4.01
C ALA A 230 16.37 -11.11 2.77
N ARG A 231 16.70 -11.86 1.71
CA ARG A 231 17.14 -11.31 0.43
C ARG A 231 16.05 -10.46 -0.24
N ASP A 232 14.79 -10.88 -0.16
CA ASP A 232 13.68 -10.10 -0.73
C ASP A 232 13.50 -8.79 0.01
N ARG A 233 13.58 -8.84 1.34
CA ARG A 233 13.51 -7.65 2.21
C ARG A 233 14.62 -6.66 1.89
N GLU A 234 15.86 -7.14 1.80
CA GLU A 234 17.02 -6.30 1.45
C GLU A 234 16.86 -5.68 0.06
N ARG A 235 16.41 -6.45 -0.93
CA ARG A 235 16.16 -5.96 -2.29
C ARG A 235 15.12 -4.85 -2.32
N LEU A 236 13.99 -5.04 -1.64
CA LEU A 236 12.91 -4.06 -1.57
C LEU A 236 13.36 -2.79 -0.85
N GLN A 237 14.05 -2.93 0.29
CA GLN A 237 14.62 -1.79 1.02
C GLN A 237 15.64 -1.01 0.17
N ALA A 238 16.52 -1.72 -0.53
CA ALA A 238 17.53 -1.09 -1.39
C ALA A 238 16.88 -0.27 -2.53
N ALA A 239 15.75 -0.72 -3.06
CA ALA A 239 15.03 -0.02 -4.12
C ALA A 239 14.54 1.37 -3.69
N TYR A 240 14.21 1.56 -2.40
CA TYR A 240 13.73 2.83 -1.84
C TYR A 240 14.79 3.63 -1.07
N ALA A 241 15.99 3.09 -0.88
CA ALA A 241 17.03 3.72 -0.05
C ALA A 241 17.37 5.16 -0.45
N HIS A 242 17.25 5.51 -1.74
CA HIS A 242 17.49 6.86 -2.26
C HIS A 242 16.45 7.90 -1.80
N ALA A 243 15.26 7.46 -1.40
CA ALA A 243 14.14 8.29 -0.95
C ALA A 243 14.02 8.36 0.59
N MET A 244 14.85 7.63 1.32
CA MET A 244 14.82 7.52 2.78
C MET A 244 15.76 8.51 3.49
N ASP A 245 15.52 8.76 4.78
CA ASP A 245 16.46 9.48 5.63
C ASP A 245 17.43 8.51 6.31
N LEU A 246 18.55 8.24 5.62
CA LEU A 246 19.59 7.32 6.09
C LEU A 246 20.78 8.03 6.74
N ALA A 247 20.59 9.28 7.21
CA ALA A 247 21.68 10.09 7.76
C ALA A 247 22.41 9.45 8.96
N ALA A 248 21.75 8.55 9.68
CA ALA A 248 22.32 7.82 10.81
C ALA A 248 23.02 6.50 10.41
N ASP A 249 22.89 6.04 9.17
CA ASP A 249 23.49 4.80 8.68
C ASP A 249 24.95 5.04 8.24
N LYS A 250 25.87 4.87 9.18
CA LYS A 250 27.32 5.05 8.96
C LYS A 250 27.93 4.04 7.97
N GLY A 251 27.21 2.97 7.60
CA GLY A 251 27.67 1.96 6.64
C GLY A 251 27.44 2.35 5.17
N ARG A 252 26.57 3.33 4.90
CA ARG A 252 26.25 3.82 3.55
C ARG A 252 26.96 5.13 3.24
N LEU A 253 28.27 5.04 3.01
CA LEU A 253 29.08 6.18 2.57
C LEU A 253 28.53 6.83 1.29
N ASP A 254 27.89 6.06 0.40
CA ASP A 254 27.27 6.56 -0.84
C ASP A 254 26.15 7.59 -0.60
N TRP A 255 25.45 7.50 0.53
CA TRP A 255 24.46 8.51 0.95
C TRP A 255 25.12 9.87 1.19
N HIS A 256 26.30 9.88 1.83
CA HIS A 256 27.04 11.11 2.13
C HIS A 256 27.62 11.77 0.87
N PHE A 257 27.98 10.99 -0.15
CA PHE A 257 28.55 11.53 -1.39
C PHE A 257 27.51 12.14 -2.35
N ARG A 258 26.26 11.65 -2.34
CA ARG A 258 25.18 12.20 -3.19
C ARG A 258 24.67 13.57 -2.71
N ARG A 259 25.06 14.00 -1.51
CA ARG A 259 24.56 15.21 -0.85
C ARG A 259 25.37 16.48 -1.08
N ARG A 260 26.43 16.48 -1.91
CA ARG A 260 27.08 17.74 -2.28
C ARG A 260 26.14 18.54 -3.19
N PRO A 261 25.58 19.68 -2.74
CA PRO A 261 24.92 20.60 -3.65
C PRO A 261 26.01 21.14 -4.58
N SER A 262 25.73 21.20 -5.88
CA SER A 262 26.52 21.97 -6.84
C SER A 262 26.33 23.47 -6.57
N SER A 263 26.86 23.98 -5.46
CA SER A 263 26.87 25.41 -5.15
C SER A 263 28.01 25.74 -4.20
N ALA A 264 29.25 25.55 -4.65
CA ALA A 264 30.44 26.17 -4.07
C ALA A 264 31.65 26.04 -5.02
N VAL A 265 31.56 26.67 -6.20
CA VAL A 265 32.76 27.27 -6.81
C VAL A 265 32.38 28.73 -7.02
N GLY A 266 32.68 29.53 -6.00
CA GLY A 266 32.51 30.97 -6.06
C GLY A 266 33.41 31.54 -7.15
N ALA A 267 32.81 32.38 -7.99
CA ALA A 267 33.55 33.40 -8.69
C ALA A 267 34.24 34.27 -7.63
N SER A 268 35.57 34.33 -7.68
CA SER A 268 36.32 35.49 -7.21
C SER A 268 37.31 35.87 -8.30
N SER A 269 36.92 36.88 -9.06
CA SER A 269 37.79 37.67 -9.92
C SER A 269 38.19 38.92 -9.15
N SER A 270 39.47 39.07 -8.84
CA SER A 270 40.22 40.34 -8.72
C SER A 270 41.56 40.01 -8.05
N SER A 271 42.63 39.93 -8.82
CA SER A 271 43.67 40.97 -8.95
C SER A 271 44.65 40.97 -7.77
N ASP A 272 45.85 40.41 -7.97
CA ASP A 272 47.08 41.21 -7.98
C ASP A 272 48.32 40.34 -8.27
N ILE A 273 49.43 41.04 -8.56
CA ILE A 273 50.78 40.60 -8.96
C ILE A 273 50.89 40.46 -10.49
N GLY A 274 51.40 41.42 -11.27
CA GLY A 274 52.42 42.44 -10.98
C GLY A 274 53.72 42.07 -11.68
N GLY A 275 54.12 42.85 -12.69
CA GLY A 275 55.53 43.00 -13.06
C GLY A 275 55.97 42.50 -14.44
N GLY A 276 56.10 43.47 -15.37
CA GLY A 276 57.39 43.69 -16.04
C GLY A 276 57.58 43.12 -17.46
N GLY A 277 57.94 44.02 -18.38
CA GLY A 277 58.79 43.67 -19.52
C GLY A 277 58.26 44.09 -20.89
N GLY A 278 58.56 45.32 -21.31
CA GLY A 278 58.46 45.73 -22.70
C GLY A 278 59.62 45.23 -23.58
N THR A 279 59.64 45.79 -24.79
CA THR A 279 60.50 45.52 -25.96
C THR A 279 60.06 44.29 -26.77
N GLY A 280 59.91 44.34 -28.09
CA GLY A 280 60.09 45.39 -29.09
C GLY A 280 60.20 44.76 -30.50
N GLY A 281 59.74 45.47 -31.53
CA GLY A 281 60.00 45.21 -32.97
C GLY A 281 59.26 43.99 -33.55
N GLY A 282 58.70 44.01 -34.76
CA GLY A 282 58.87 44.86 -35.93
C GLY A 282 58.66 43.95 -37.15
N GLY A 283 57.93 44.41 -38.17
CA GLY A 283 57.70 43.67 -39.42
C GLY A 283 56.22 43.44 -39.70
#